data_AF-A0A963JFE3-F1
#
_entry.id   AF-A0A963JFE3-F1
#
_cell.length_a   1.000
_cell.length_b   1.000
_cell.length_c   1.000
_cell.angle_alpha   90.00
_cell.angle_beta   90.00
_cell.angle_gamma   90.00
#
_symmetry.space_group_name_H-M   'P 1'
#
loop_
_entity.id
_entity.type
_entity.pdbx_description
1 polymer ?
#
loop_
_entity_poly.entity_id
_entity_poly.type
_entity_poly.pdbx_seq_one_letter_code
_entity_poly.pdbx_strand_id
1 'polypeptide(L)'
;MKLMPSCEEVSRLLSKALDEPLGLLDRGMLQVHLSMCGSCRNVDAQLRELHGMAQDLFAAGPADDAHAHRARASHRSARRE
;
A
#
# COMPACT_ATOMS: atom_id res chain seq x y z
N MET A 1 18.67 18.58 2.17
CA MET A 1 17.96 17.75 1.16
C MET A 1 18.92 17.44 0.02
N LYS A 2 18.89 16.22 -0.49
CA LYS A 2 19.78 15.74 -1.56
C LYS A 2 18.99 15.69 -2.87
N LEU A 3 19.51 16.29 -3.93
CA LEU A 3 18.82 16.44 -5.22
C LEU A 3 18.54 15.09 -5.92
N MET A 4 19.31 14.06 -5.57
CA MET A 4 19.16 12.67 -6.05
C MET A 4 19.16 11.75 -4.82
N PRO A 5 17.99 11.47 -4.23
CA PRO A 5 17.88 10.56 -3.09
C PRO A 5 18.17 9.11 -3.54
N SER A 6 18.73 8.31 -2.63
CA SER A 6 18.90 6.88 -2.84
C SER A 6 17.55 6.16 -2.89
N CYS A 7 17.50 4.94 -3.44
CA CYS A 7 16.28 4.13 -3.44
C CYS A 7 15.71 3.91 -2.01
N GLU A 8 16.59 3.86 -1.01
CA GLU A 8 16.20 3.71 0.41
C GLU A 8 15.59 5.00 0.98
N GLU A 9 16.12 6.16 0.62
CA GLU A 9 15.53 7.45 1.00
C GLU A 9 14.17 7.65 0.32
N VAL A 10 14.06 7.19 -0.94
CA VAL A 10 12.80 7.22 -1.71
C VAL A 10 11.77 6.30 -1.09
N SER A 11 12.12 5.07 -0.69
CA SER A 11 11.15 4.15 -0.05
C SER A 11 10.62 4.71 1.27
N ARG A 12 11.48 5.39 2.05
CA ARG A 12 11.04 6.12 3.26
C ARG A 12 10.11 7.27 2.93
N LEU A 13 10.42 8.07 1.90
CA LEU A 13 9.56 9.17 1.45
C LEU A 13 8.20 8.66 0.93
N LEU A 14 8.18 7.53 0.23
CA LEU A 14 6.95 6.87 -0.22
C LEU A 14 6.07 6.46 0.95
N SER A 15 6.64 5.83 1.98
CA SER A 15 5.89 5.48 3.20
C SER A 15 5.36 6.75 3.87
N LYS A 16 6.20 7.76 4.06
CA LYS A 16 5.81 9.04 4.66
C LYS A 16 4.64 9.70 3.93
N ALA A 17 4.62 9.64 2.59
CA ALA A 17 3.57 10.21 1.76
C ALA A 17 2.19 9.56 1.95
N LEU A 18 2.13 8.33 2.49
CA LEU A 18 0.88 7.66 2.81
C LEU A 18 0.30 8.13 4.15
N ASP A 19 1.17 8.53 5.08
CA ASP A 19 0.76 8.95 6.42
C ASP A 19 0.53 10.46 6.53
N GLU A 20 1.35 11.26 5.83
CA GLU A 20 1.29 12.72 5.86
C GLU A 20 1.61 13.35 4.49
N PRO A 21 1.07 14.55 4.20
CA PRO A 21 1.40 15.25 2.98
C PRO A 21 2.89 15.64 2.94
N LEU A 22 3.57 15.27 1.84
CA LEU A 22 4.95 15.70 1.61
C LEU A 22 5.04 17.20 1.29
N GLY A 23 6.17 17.81 1.67
CA GLY A 23 6.53 19.14 1.18
C GLY A 23 6.68 19.17 -0.34
N LEU A 24 6.45 20.33 -0.95
CA LEU A 24 6.45 20.50 -2.41
C LEU A 24 7.78 20.05 -3.05
N LEU A 25 8.91 20.34 -2.40
CA LEU A 25 10.24 19.94 -2.87
C LEU A 25 10.42 18.42 -2.83
N ASP A 26 10.04 17.78 -1.71
CA ASP A 26 10.14 16.32 -1.56
C ASP A 26 9.27 15.60 -2.59
N ARG A 27 8.07 16.12 -2.85
CA ARG A 27 7.17 15.60 -3.87
C ARG A 27 7.77 15.71 -5.28
N GLY A 28 8.39 16.85 -5.60
CA GLY A 28 9.05 17.05 -6.89
C GLY A 28 10.25 16.12 -7.10
N MET A 29 11.12 15.98 -6.10
CA MET A 29 12.26 15.07 -6.16
C MET A 29 11.82 13.60 -6.28
N LEU A 30 10.78 13.22 -5.52
CA LEU A 30 10.19 11.89 -5.58
C LEU A 30 9.68 11.57 -7.00
N GLN A 31 8.94 12.49 -7.62
CA GLN A 31 8.46 12.32 -9.00
C GLN A 31 9.60 12.15 -10.01
N VAL A 32 10.68 12.94 -9.86
CA VAL A 32 11.88 12.80 -10.71
C VAL A 32 12.49 11.40 -10.55
N HIS A 33 12.71 10.93 -9.32
CA HIS A 33 13.28 9.60 -9.09
C HIS A 33 12.38 8.47 -9.63
N LEU A 34 11.06 8.58 -9.41
CA LEU A 34 10.10 7.59 -9.92
C LEU A 34 10.06 7.58 -11.45
N SER A 35 10.34 8.69 -12.15
CA SER A 35 10.41 8.67 -13.63
C SER A 35 11.58 7.83 -14.16
N MET A 36 12.70 7.80 -13.44
CA MET A 36 13.93 7.11 -13.87
C MET A 36 14.13 5.72 -13.25
N CYS A 37 13.52 5.41 -12.10
CA CYS A 37 13.74 4.15 -11.37
C CYS A 37 12.49 3.25 -11.37
N GLY A 38 12.54 2.16 -12.14
CA GLY A 38 11.44 1.19 -12.24
C GLY A 38 11.15 0.45 -10.93
N SER A 39 12.18 0.06 -10.19
CA SER A 39 12.01 -0.64 -8.92
C SER A 39 11.26 0.21 -7.90
N CYS A 40 11.57 1.51 -7.81
CA CYS A 40 10.87 2.41 -6.90
C CYS A 40 9.41 2.67 -7.33
N ARG A 41 9.10 2.70 -8.63
CA ARG A 41 7.69 2.73 -9.11
C ARG A 41 6.91 1.50 -8.68
N ASN A 42 7.53 0.32 -8.77
CA ASN A 42 6.90 -0.93 -8.34
C ASN A 42 6.62 -0.93 -6.83
N VAL A 43 7.51 -0.36 -6.03
CA VAL A 43 7.32 -0.21 -4.57
C VAL A 43 6.19 0.79 -4.27
N ASP A 44 6.16 1.95 -4.93
CA ASP A 44 5.06 2.93 -4.78
C ASP A 44 3.70 2.30 -5.10
N ALA A 45 3.60 1.54 -6.20
CA ALA A 45 2.37 0.85 -6.58
C ALA A 45 1.91 -0.16 -5.50
N GLN A 46 2.81 -1.02 -5.03
CA GLN A 46 2.51 -2.00 -3.98
C GLN A 46 2.08 -1.34 -2.67
N LEU A 47 2.78 -0.28 -2.25
CA LEU A 47 2.44 0.43 -1.01
C LEU A 47 1.06 1.08 -1.10
N ARG A 48 0.71 1.68 -2.24
CA ARG A 48 -0.62 2.27 -2.46
C ARG A 48 -1.73 1.22 -2.47
N GLU A 49 -1.49 0.08 -3.10
CA GLU A 49 -2.45 -1.03 -3.14
C GLU A 49 -2.72 -1.56 -1.72
N LEU A 50 -1.66 -1.86 -0.97
CA LEU A 50 -1.77 -2.30 0.42
C LEU A 50 -2.47 -1.28 1.31
N HIS A 51 -2.15 0.01 1.14
CA HIS A 51 -2.78 1.09 1.89
C HIS A 51 -4.28 1.21 1.56
N GLY A 52 -4.66 1.10 0.29
CA GLY A 52 -6.07 1.08 -0.12
C GLY A 52 -6.84 -0.10 0.45
N MET A 53 -6.28 -1.31 0.36
CA MET A 53 -6.88 -2.51 0.97
C MET A 53 -7.04 -2.37 2.48
N ALA A 54 -6.06 -1.79 3.16
CA ALA A 54 -6.14 -1.53 4.60
C ALA A 54 -7.26 -0.51 4.90
N GLN A 55 -7.34 0.58 4.15
CA GLN A 55 -8.42 1.56 4.29
C GLN A 55 -9.79 0.93 4.09
N ASP A 56 -9.97 0.10 3.06
CA ASP A 56 -11.23 -0.60 2.80
C ASP A 56 -11.61 -1.54 3.96
N LEU A 57 -10.63 -2.27 4.51
CA LEU A 57 -10.83 -3.17 5.64
C LEU A 57 -11.25 -2.40 6.90
N PHE A 58 -10.62 -1.26 7.18
CA PHE A 58 -10.96 -0.45 8.35
C PHE A 58 -12.23 0.39 8.16
N ALA A 59 -12.56 0.77 6.92
CA ALA A 59 -13.79 1.48 6.58
C ALA A 59 -15.03 0.58 6.63
N ALA A 60 -14.88 -0.73 6.42
CA ALA A 60 -15.95 -1.71 6.54
C ALA A 60 -16.50 -1.85 7.99
N GLY A 61 -15.92 -1.15 8.98
CA GLY A 61 -16.30 -1.26 10.39
C GLY A 61 -15.93 -2.63 10.98
N PRO A 62 -16.09 -2.84 12.30
CA PRO A 62 -16.04 -4.19 12.85
C PRO A 62 -17.12 -4.98 12.13
N ALA A 63 -16.70 -5.90 11.27
CA ALA A 63 -17.62 -6.78 10.59
C ALA A 63 -18.51 -7.43 11.66
N ASP A 64 -19.80 -7.11 11.66
CA ASP A 64 -20.79 -8.03 12.20
C ASP A 64 -20.42 -9.41 11.67
N ASP A 65 -20.32 -10.38 12.58
CA ASP A 65 -19.68 -11.70 12.50
C ASP A 65 -20.20 -12.66 11.39
N ALA A 66 -20.50 -12.16 10.19
CA ALA A 66 -21.11 -12.89 9.08
C ALA A 66 -20.08 -13.37 8.03
N HIS A 67 -18.90 -12.75 7.95
CA HIS A 67 -17.93 -13.07 6.88
C HIS A 67 -16.99 -14.24 7.22
N ALA A 68 -16.85 -14.61 8.50
CA ALA A 68 -16.09 -15.80 8.92
C ALA A 68 -16.82 -17.12 8.59
N HIS A 69 -18.15 -17.10 8.46
CA HIS A 69 -18.93 -18.32 8.17
C HIS A 69 -18.93 -18.69 6.68
N ARG A 70 -18.84 -17.71 5.76
CA ARG A 70 -18.89 -17.99 4.32
C ARG A 70 -17.59 -18.62 3.79
N ALA A 71 -16.43 -18.21 4.31
CA ALA A 71 -15.14 -18.82 3.95
C ALA A 71 -14.97 -20.23 4.54
N ARG A 72 -15.49 -20.49 5.75
CA ARG A 72 -15.42 -21.83 6.39
C ARG A 72 -16.44 -22.83 5.85
N ALA A 73 -17.63 -22.38 5.42
CA ALA A 73 -18.63 -23.24 4.80
C ALA A 73 -18.13 -23.82 3.46
N SER A 74 -17.49 -23.01 2.62
CA SER A 74 -16.95 -23.43 1.33
C SER A 74 -15.84 -24.49 1.46
N HIS A 75 -15.03 -24.44 2.52
CA HIS A 75 -13.97 -25.43 2.76
C HIS A 75 -14.46 -26.76 3.36
N ARG A 76 -15.63 -26.81 4.02
CA ARG A 76 -16.18 -28.04 4.63
C ARG A 76 -16.98 -28.88 3.64
N SER A 77 -17.62 -28.27 2.64
CA SER A 77 -18.33 -28.95 1.55
C SER A 77 -17.38 -29.75 0.64
N ALA A 78 -16.20 -29.19 0.35
CA ALA A 78 -15.19 -29.81 -0.52
C ALA A 78 -14.40 -30.97 0.12
N ARG A 79 -14.69 -31.34 1.38
CA ARG A 79 -14.01 -32.43 2.10
C ARG A 79 -14.92 -33.61 2.41
N ARG A 80 -16.16 -33.59 1.90
CA ARG A 80 -17.19 -34.63 2.08
C ARG A 80 -17.52 -35.38 0.78
N GLU A 81 -16.76 -35.14 -0.28
CA GLU A 81 -16.78 -35.91 -1.53
C GLU A 81 -15.55 -36.83 -1.60
#